data_AF-A0A1Q7B0Y5-F1
#
_entry.id   AF-A0A1Q7B0Y5-F1
#
_cell.length_a   1.000
_cell.length_b   1.000
_cell.length_c   1.000
_cell.angle_alpha   90.00
_cell.angle_beta   90.00
_cell.angle_gamma   90.00
#
_symmetry.space_group_name_H-M   'P 1'
#
loop_
_entity.id
_entity.type
_entity.pdbx_description
1 polymer ?
#
loop_
_entity_poly.entity_id
_entity_poly.type
_entity_poly.pdbx_seq_one_letter_code
_entity_poly.pdbx_strand_id
1 'polypeptide(L)'
;MLTQLNESLKDLDLEVKKVESQVLSDYKPGPDGEEESRYFVRLKGTLTPREARMTGWRIDNLAALAACLSLIVSKQGKSERKELEEVIGQKVGRWRALTLTDAFLRSGYIEEDEEGLVKLGWRTRAELNLESLMMLIAESKPKGVIDQESAETAEASEQEDTVGEAEVVELEDDQASTDA
;
A
#
# COMPACT_ATOMS: atom_id res chain seq x y z
N MET A 1 10.18 -32.81 12.53
CA MET A 1 10.76 -32.71 11.18
C MET A 1 10.81 -31.28 10.65
N LEU A 2 9.71 -30.50 10.65
CA LEU A 2 9.74 -29.10 10.16
C LEU A 2 10.80 -28.23 10.85
N THR A 3 10.97 -28.36 12.17
CA THR A 3 11.95 -27.57 12.93
C THR A 3 13.38 -27.80 12.45
N GLN A 4 13.74 -29.04 12.10
CA GLN A 4 15.07 -29.36 11.57
C GLN A 4 15.28 -28.75 10.18
N LEU A 5 14.25 -28.77 9.32
CA LEU A 5 14.31 -28.15 8.01
C LEU A 5 14.43 -26.62 8.12
N ASN A 6 13.69 -25.99 9.03
CA ASN A 6 13.78 -24.56 9.28
C ASN A 6 15.16 -24.14 9.84
N GLU A 7 15.78 -24.95 10.68
CA GLU A 7 17.17 -24.68 11.14
C GLU A 7 18.15 -24.74 9.96
N SER A 8 18.04 -25.71 9.06
CA SER A 8 18.89 -25.80 7.86
C SER A 8 18.68 -24.65 6.86
N LEU A 9 17.48 -24.07 6.80
CA LEU A 9 17.13 -22.97 5.90
C LEU A 9 17.46 -21.58 6.46
N LYS A 10 17.78 -21.50 7.76
CA LYS A 10 17.98 -20.26 8.50
C LYS A 10 19.11 -19.41 7.92
N ASP A 11 20.21 -20.05 7.49
CA ASP A 11 21.37 -19.35 6.93
C ASP A 11 21.09 -18.73 5.56
N LEU A 12 20.00 -19.15 4.89
CA LEU A 12 19.54 -18.61 3.62
C LEU A 12 18.39 -17.59 3.78
N ASP A 13 18.05 -17.24 5.03
CA ASP A 13 16.88 -16.43 5.36
C ASP A 13 15.56 -17.00 4.82
N LEU A 14 15.43 -18.33 4.82
CA LEU A 14 14.24 -19.06 4.35
C LEU A 14 13.53 -19.78 5.51
N GLU A 15 12.23 -19.97 5.37
CA GLU A 15 11.41 -20.76 6.27
C GLU A 15 10.32 -21.54 5.53
N VAL A 16 9.90 -22.67 6.10
CA VAL A 16 8.75 -23.43 5.61
C VAL A 16 7.49 -22.96 6.34
N LYS A 17 6.54 -22.41 5.59
CA LYS A 17 5.21 -22.06 6.06
C LYS A 17 4.21 -23.15 5.70
N LYS A 18 3.49 -23.65 6.70
CA LYS A 18 2.29 -24.47 6.52
C LYS A 18 1.14 -23.53 6.15
N VAL A 19 0.50 -23.77 5.01
CA VAL A 19 -0.71 -23.08 4.57
C VAL A 19 -1.83 -24.11 4.56
N GLU A 20 -2.83 -23.86 5.39
CA GLU A 20 -4.03 -24.69 5.42
C GLU A 20 -4.85 -24.40 4.16
N SER A 21 -5.23 -25.46 3.46
CA SER A 21 -6.12 -25.35 2.31
C SER A 21 -7.51 -25.00 2.83
N GLN A 22 -7.82 -23.70 2.88
CA GLN A 22 -9.20 -23.27 3.07
C GLN A 22 -9.90 -23.46 1.72
N VAL A 23 -10.33 -24.69 1.47
CA VAL A 23 -11.00 -25.09 0.24
C VAL A 23 -12.32 -24.32 0.13
N LEU A 24 -12.28 -23.24 -0.66
CA LEU A 24 -13.43 -22.70 -1.38
C LEU A 24 -13.19 -23.00 -2.87
N SER A 25 -12.87 -24.26 -3.16
CA SER A 25 -12.87 -24.86 -4.49
C SER A 25 -13.53 -26.22 -4.36
N ASP A 26 -14.29 -26.64 -5.37
CA ASP A 26 -15.04 -27.89 -5.44
C ASP A 26 -14.17 -29.15 -5.52
N TYR A 27 -12.98 -29.11 -4.92
CA TYR A 27 -12.14 -30.26 -4.73
C TYR A 27 -12.83 -31.21 -3.74
N LYS A 28 -13.49 -32.25 -4.27
CA LYS A 28 -13.87 -33.42 -3.48
C LYS A 28 -12.60 -34.16 -3.10
N PRO A 29 -12.19 -34.18 -1.81
CA PRO A 29 -11.15 -35.11 -1.41
C PRO A 29 -11.62 -36.53 -1.71
N GLY A 30 -10.70 -37.39 -2.15
CA GLY A 30 -10.91 -38.82 -2.18
C GLY A 30 -11.23 -39.36 -0.76
N PRO A 31 -11.58 -40.65 -0.63
CA PRO A 31 -12.10 -41.24 0.62
C PRO A 31 -11.18 -41.12 1.86
N ASP A 32 -9.94 -40.64 1.70
CA ASP A 32 -8.97 -40.38 2.75
C ASP A 32 -8.89 -38.87 3.05
N GLY A 33 -9.96 -38.30 3.60
CA GLY A 33 -10.14 -36.87 3.89
C GLY A 33 -9.18 -36.29 4.94
N GLU A 34 -7.88 -36.33 4.66
CA GLU A 34 -6.88 -35.54 5.36
C GLU A 34 -6.89 -34.12 4.78
N GLU A 35 -7.09 -33.12 5.65
CA GLU A 35 -6.97 -31.71 5.31
C GLU A 35 -5.61 -31.47 4.63
N GLU A 36 -5.60 -31.30 3.30
CA GLU A 36 -4.37 -31.22 2.50
C GLU A 36 -3.62 -29.92 2.83
N SER A 37 -2.78 -29.99 3.86
CA SER A 37 -1.93 -28.89 4.30
C SER A 37 -0.78 -28.75 3.31
N ARG A 38 -0.68 -27.60 2.64
CA ARG A 38 0.40 -27.31 1.69
C ARG A 38 1.54 -26.63 2.41
N TYR A 39 2.77 -27.08 2.14
CA TYR A 39 3.98 -26.51 2.71
C TYR A 39 4.72 -25.72 1.64
N PHE A 40 5.08 -24.47 1.94
CA PHE A 40 5.80 -23.59 1.01
C PHE A 40 7.05 -23.03 1.67
N VAL A 41 8.11 -22.90 0.89
CA VAL A 41 9.31 -22.17 1.31
C VAL A 41 9.09 -20.69 1.00
N ARG A 42 9.31 -19.83 1.98
CA ARG A 42 9.27 -18.38 1.80
C ARG A 42 10.47 -17.71 2.49
N LEU A 43 10.69 -16.44 2.19
CA LEU A 43 11.64 -15.62 2.93
C LEU A 43 11.16 -15.43 4.38
N LYS A 44 12.08 -15.61 5.32
CA LYS A 44 11.85 -15.42 6.75
C LYS A 44 11.93 -13.94 7.12
N GLY A 45 12.92 -13.24 6.59
CA GLY A 45 13.12 -11.81 6.80
C GLY A 45 12.48 -10.93 5.74
N THR A 46 12.74 -9.62 5.88
CA THR A 46 12.38 -8.62 4.87
C THR A 46 13.56 -8.36 3.96
N LEU A 47 13.32 -8.28 2.66
CA LEU A 47 14.36 -7.89 1.70
C LEU A 47 14.80 -6.45 1.93
N THR A 48 16.10 -6.22 1.87
CA THR A 48 16.62 -4.85 1.78
C THR A 48 16.18 -4.22 0.45
N PRO A 49 16.12 -2.88 0.35
CA PRO A 49 15.79 -2.21 -0.92
C PRO A 49 16.71 -2.60 -2.09
N ARG A 50 17.94 -3.05 -1.80
CA ARG A 50 18.88 -3.53 -2.81
C ARG A 50 18.48 -4.91 -3.34
N GLU A 51 18.17 -5.84 -2.44
CA GLU A 51 17.73 -7.19 -2.81
C GLU A 51 16.35 -7.19 -3.45
N ALA A 52 15.42 -6.34 -2.97
CA ALA A 52 14.09 -6.19 -3.54
C ALA A 52 14.12 -5.84 -5.03
N ARG A 53 15.10 -5.04 -5.49
CA ARG A 53 15.30 -4.72 -6.91
C ARG A 53 15.75 -5.91 -7.76
N MET A 54 16.33 -6.93 -7.13
CA MET A 54 16.81 -8.15 -7.80
C MET A 54 15.73 -9.22 -7.96
N THR A 55 14.55 -9.04 -7.34
CA THR A 55 13.42 -9.99 -7.38
C THR A 55 12.76 -10.11 -8.76
N GLY A 56 13.14 -9.27 -9.72
CA GLY A 56 12.52 -9.19 -11.05
C GLY A 56 11.15 -8.49 -11.06
N TRP A 57 10.63 -8.09 -9.89
CA TRP A 57 9.41 -7.32 -9.78
C TRP A 57 9.70 -5.82 -9.89
N ARG A 58 8.88 -5.13 -10.69
CA ARG A 58 8.87 -3.66 -10.70
C ARG A 58 8.17 -3.15 -9.45
N ILE A 59 8.71 -2.10 -8.85
CA ILE A 59 8.11 -1.45 -7.67
C ILE A 59 6.66 -1.00 -7.93
N ASP A 60 6.38 -0.50 -9.13
CA ASP A 60 5.02 -0.10 -9.52
C ASP A 60 4.04 -1.29 -9.56
N ASN A 61 4.53 -2.47 -9.96
CA ASN A 61 3.69 -3.68 -10.00
C ASN A 61 3.40 -4.16 -8.57
N LEU A 62 4.37 -4.08 -7.66
CA LEU A 62 4.17 -4.40 -6.24
C LEU A 62 3.20 -3.41 -5.59
N ALA A 63 3.29 -2.12 -5.92
CA ALA A 63 2.35 -1.11 -5.46
C ALA A 63 0.92 -1.38 -5.98
N ALA A 64 0.79 -1.76 -7.26
CA ALA A 64 -0.50 -2.15 -7.82
C ALA A 64 -1.05 -3.41 -7.14
N LEU A 65 -0.22 -4.43 -6.89
CA LEU A 65 -0.62 -5.62 -6.16
C LEU A 65 -1.10 -5.28 -4.73
N ALA A 66 -0.33 -4.47 -3.99
CA ALA A 66 -0.71 -4.04 -2.65
C ALA A 66 -2.08 -3.32 -2.66
N ALA A 67 -2.32 -2.44 -3.64
CA ALA A 67 -3.61 -1.78 -3.82
C ALA A 67 -4.74 -2.78 -4.10
N CYS A 68 -4.53 -3.77 -4.98
CA CYS A 68 -5.51 -4.84 -5.22
C CYS A 68 -5.88 -5.56 -3.93
N LEU A 69 -4.87 -5.99 -3.17
CA LEU A 69 -5.08 -6.77 -1.95
C LEU A 69 -5.81 -5.94 -0.90
N SER A 70 -5.46 -4.65 -0.75
CA SER A 70 -6.18 -3.76 0.16
C SER A 70 -7.65 -3.58 -0.24
N LEU A 71 -7.95 -3.46 -1.54
CA LEU A 71 -9.32 -3.32 -2.02
C LEU A 71 -10.14 -4.58 -1.72
N ILE A 72 -9.58 -5.76 -2.01
CA ILE A 72 -10.23 -7.05 -1.71
C ILE A 72 -10.50 -7.18 -0.21
N VAL A 73 -9.52 -6.84 0.64
CA VAL A 73 -9.68 -6.91 2.11
C VAL A 73 -10.73 -5.91 2.60
N SER A 74 -10.76 -4.69 2.06
CA SER A 74 -11.75 -3.66 2.44
C SER A 74 -13.20 -4.06 2.15
N LYS A 75 -13.41 -4.98 1.19
CA LYS A 75 -14.72 -5.51 0.80
C LYS A 75 -15.00 -6.90 1.34
N GLN A 76 -14.56 -7.16 2.57
CA GLN A 76 -14.83 -8.43 3.25
C GLN A 76 -14.23 -9.66 2.52
N GLY A 77 -13.19 -9.47 1.71
CA GLY A 77 -12.42 -10.55 1.08
C GLY A 77 -12.81 -10.91 -0.36
N LYS A 78 -13.78 -10.22 -0.97
CA LYS A 78 -14.17 -10.40 -2.38
C LYS A 78 -14.41 -9.06 -3.07
N SER A 79 -14.08 -8.95 -4.35
CA SER A 79 -14.31 -7.75 -5.16
C SER A 79 -14.60 -8.11 -6.61
N GLU A 80 -15.42 -7.33 -7.31
CA GLU A 80 -15.55 -7.47 -8.76
C GLU A 80 -14.21 -7.17 -9.45
N ARG A 81 -13.88 -7.97 -10.47
CA ARG A 81 -12.67 -7.78 -11.28
C ARG A 81 -12.62 -6.40 -11.93
N LYS A 82 -13.74 -5.96 -12.49
CA LYS A 82 -13.85 -4.67 -13.19
C LYS A 82 -13.48 -3.50 -12.28
N GLU A 83 -13.88 -3.58 -11.01
CA GLU A 83 -13.63 -2.52 -10.04
C GLU A 83 -12.15 -2.46 -9.62
N LEU A 84 -11.50 -3.62 -9.47
CA LEU A 84 -10.04 -3.70 -9.29
C LEU A 84 -9.31 -3.00 -10.44
N GLU A 85 -9.68 -3.34 -11.68
CA GLU A 85 -9.07 -2.77 -12.88
C GLU A 85 -9.32 -1.26 -12.99
N GLU A 86 -10.48 -0.77 -12.55
CA GLU A 86 -10.81 0.65 -12.52
C GLU A 86 -9.96 1.43 -11.51
N VAL A 87 -9.90 0.97 -10.26
CA VAL A 87 -9.12 1.62 -9.19
C VAL A 87 -7.63 1.66 -9.53
N ILE A 88 -7.07 0.54 -10.00
CA ILE A 88 -5.67 0.49 -10.44
C ILE A 88 -5.48 1.36 -11.69
N GLY A 89 -6.45 1.30 -12.61
CA GLY A 89 -6.44 2.01 -13.89
C GLY A 89 -6.37 3.52 -13.76
N GLN A 90 -6.92 4.10 -12.69
CA GLN A 90 -6.79 5.53 -12.37
C GLN A 90 -5.32 5.98 -12.26
N LYS A 91 -4.42 5.10 -11.81
CA LYS A 91 -3.01 5.45 -11.57
C LYS A 91 -2.06 4.98 -12.66
N VAL A 92 -2.29 3.79 -13.25
CA VAL A 92 -1.36 3.19 -14.23
C VAL A 92 -1.90 3.12 -15.66
N GLY A 93 -3.15 3.54 -15.86
CA GLY A 93 -3.87 3.44 -17.13
C GLY A 93 -4.57 2.10 -17.33
N ARG A 94 -5.70 2.12 -18.06
CA ARG A 94 -6.62 0.98 -18.23
C ARG A 94 -5.95 -0.27 -18.82
N TRP A 95 -5.17 -0.12 -19.89
CA TRP A 95 -4.48 -1.26 -20.53
C TRP A 95 -3.50 -1.95 -19.59
N ARG A 96 -2.76 -1.14 -18.80
CA ARG A 96 -1.78 -1.63 -17.84
C ARG A 96 -2.47 -2.33 -16.67
N ALA A 97 -3.59 -1.80 -16.19
CA ALA A 97 -4.38 -2.41 -15.12
C ALA A 97 -4.92 -3.79 -15.50
N LEU A 98 -5.44 -3.96 -16.73
CA LEU A 98 -5.85 -5.26 -17.27
C LEU A 98 -4.68 -6.26 -17.26
N THR A 99 -3.54 -5.85 -17.82
CA THR A 99 -2.34 -6.71 -17.91
C THR A 99 -1.80 -7.10 -16.53
N LEU A 100 -1.82 -6.18 -15.55
CA LEU A 100 -1.39 -6.45 -14.19
C LEU A 100 -2.34 -7.41 -13.47
N THR A 101 -3.64 -7.19 -13.61
CA THR A 101 -4.67 -8.07 -13.01
C THR A 101 -4.54 -9.48 -13.54
N ASP A 102 -4.38 -9.66 -14.86
CA ASP A 102 -4.08 -10.97 -15.47
C ASP A 102 -2.77 -11.59 -14.96
N ALA A 103 -1.74 -10.77 -14.75
CA ALA A 103 -0.48 -11.25 -14.19
C ALA A 103 -0.66 -11.72 -12.74
N PHE A 104 -1.45 -11.03 -11.92
CA PHE A 104 -1.72 -11.39 -10.52
C PHE A 104 -2.58 -12.65 -10.40
N LEU A 105 -3.55 -12.84 -11.31
CA LEU A 105 -4.34 -14.08 -11.42
C LEU A 105 -3.46 -15.26 -11.81
N ARG A 106 -2.69 -15.14 -12.91
CA ARG A 106 -1.79 -16.22 -13.37
C ARG A 106 -0.70 -16.56 -12.36
N SER A 107 -0.24 -15.57 -11.60
CA SER A 107 0.72 -15.80 -10.53
C SER A 107 0.07 -16.26 -9.23
N GLY A 108 -1.26 -16.34 -9.09
CA GLY A 108 -1.93 -16.90 -7.92
C GLY A 108 -1.92 -16.02 -6.67
N TYR A 109 -1.60 -14.72 -6.79
CA TYR A 109 -1.78 -13.77 -5.69
C TYR A 109 -3.25 -13.40 -5.49
N ILE A 110 -4.02 -13.42 -6.57
CA ILE A 110 -5.48 -13.30 -6.57
C ILE A 110 -6.08 -14.47 -7.34
N GLU A 111 -7.33 -14.80 -7.06
CA GLU A 111 -8.09 -15.86 -7.70
C GLU A 111 -9.48 -15.33 -8.05
N GLU A 112 -10.04 -15.78 -9.17
CA GLU A 112 -11.41 -15.47 -9.59
C GLU A 112 -12.28 -16.70 -9.30
N ASP A 113 -13.42 -16.52 -8.64
CA ASP A 113 -14.39 -17.59 -8.41
C ASP A 113 -15.37 -17.75 -9.59
N GLU A 114 -16.27 -18.73 -9.49
CA GLU A 114 -17.22 -19.05 -10.57
C GLU A 114 -18.22 -17.91 -10.85
N GLU A 115 -18.42 -17.02 -9.89
CA GLU A 115 -19.30 -15.85 -10.02
C GLU A 115 -18.56 -14.63 -10.62
N GLY A 116 -17.27 -14.77 -10.93
CA GLY A 116 -16.44 -13.67 -11.45
C GLY A 116 -15.93 -12.72 -10.37
N LEU A 117 -16.03 -13.10 -9.09
CA LEU A 117 -15.50 -12.32 -7.98
C LEU A 117 -14.05 -12.69 -7.71
N VAL A 118 -13.23 -11.66 -7.56
CA VAL A 118 -11.82 -11.79 -7.23
C VAL A 118 -11.64 -11.84 -5.72
N LYS A 119 -10.95 -12.87 -5.26
CA LYS A 119 -10.55 -13.11 -3.87
C LYS A 119 -9.03 -13.19 -3.75
N LEU A 120 -8.54 -13.19 -2.51
CA LEU A 120 -7.13 -13.45 -2.23
C LEU A 120 -6.76 -14.85 -2.73
N GLY A 121 -5.62 -14.99 -3.39
CA GLY A 121 -5.10 -16.26 -3.88
C GLY A 121 -4.19 -16.98 -2.89
N TRP A 122 -3.83 -18.22 -3.20
CA TRP A 122 -2.99 -19.04 -2.32
C TRP A 122 -1.60 -18.44 -2.05
N ARG A 123 -0.97 -17.77 -3.04
CA ARG A 123 0.35 -17.14 -2.85
C ARG A 123 0.31 -15.99 -1.88
N THR A 124 -0.75 -15.21 -1.89
CA THR A 124 -0.96 -14.14 -0.91
C THR A 124 -0.99 -14.69 0.50
N ARG A 125 -1.66 -15.83 0.73
CA ARG A 125 -1.70 -16.48 2.05
C ARG A 125 -0.35 -17.08 2.45
N ALA A 126 0.38 -17.64 1.49
CA ALA A 126 1.69 -18.23 1.72
C ALA A 126 2.76 -17.19 2.03
N GLU A 127 2.88 -16.17 1.19
CA GLU A 127 4.03 -15.27 1.20
C GLU A 127 3.82 -14.05 2.10
N LEU A 128 2.59 -13.53 2.18
CA LEU A 128 2.33 -12.23 2.81
C LEU A 128 1.80 -12.36 4.23
N ASN A 129 2.15 -11.37 5.06
CA ASN A 129 1.43 -11.06 6.30
C ASN A 129 0.44 -9.94 5.99
N LEU A 130 -0.83 -10.30 5.78
CA LEU A 130 -1.87 -9.36 5.39
C LEU A 130 -2.15 -8.31 6.47
N GLU A 131 -2.11 -8.70 7.74
CA GLU A 131 -2.32 -7.77 8.87
C GLU A 131 -1.25 -6.67 8.87
N SER A 132 0.02 -7.06 8.79
CA SER A 132 1.12 -6.10 8.70
C SER A 132 1.03 -5.22 7.44
N LEU A 133 0.65 -5.80 6.30
CA LEU A 133 0.46 -5.02 5.07
C LEU A 133 -0.65 -3.97 5.22
N MET A 134 -1.80 -4.34 5.79
CA MET A 134 -2.91 -3.42 5.97
C MET A 134 -2.57 -2.31 6.97
N MET A 135 -1.87 -2.63 8.06
CA MET A 135 -1.37 -1.62 9.00
C MET A 135 -0.44 -0.62 8.31
N LEU A 136 0.54 -1.10 7.54
CA LEU A 136 1.47 -0.23 6.79
C LEU A 136 0.75 0.67 5.78
N ILE A 137 -0.27 0.15 5.10
CA ILE A 137 -1.08 0.95 4.16
C ILE A 137 -1.87 2.01 4.92
N ALA A 138 -2.48 1.67 6.07
CA ALA A 138 -3.25 2.60 6.88
C ALA A 138 -2.38 3.70 7.51
N GLU A 139 -1.15 3.39 7.91
CA GLU A 139 -0.18 4.35 8.45
C GLU A 139 0.43 5.26 7.38
N SER A 140 0.35 4.86 6.10
CA SER A 140 0.94 5.63 5.01
C SER A 140 0.18 6.95 4.81
N LYS A 141 0.85 8.07 5.04
CA LYS A 141 0.27 9.39 4.77
C LYS A 141 0.12 9.59 3.26
N PRO A 142 -1.06 9.97 2.75
CA PRO A 142 -1.20 10.34 1.36
C PRO A 142 -0.38 11.61 1.11
N LYS A 143 0.66 11.51 0.28
CA LYS A 143 1.29 12.70 -0.33
C LYS A 143 0.27 13.30 -1.31
N GLY A 144 -0.53 14.26 -0.84
CA GLY A 144 -1.34 15.09 -1.73
C GLY A 144 -2.76 15.47 -1.27
N VAL A 145 -3.20 15.20 -0.03
CA VAL A 145 -4.56 15.64 0.42
C VAL A 145 -4.54 16.49 1.70
N ILE A 146 -3.37 16.73 2.34
CA ILE A 146 -3.30 17.57 3.56
C ILE A 146 -2.07 18.48 3.53
N ASP A 147 -1.87 19.18 2.41
CA ASP A 147 -0.97 20.34 2.32
C ASP A 147 -1.76 21.60 1.88
N GLN A 148 -3.08 21.63 2.12
CA GLN A 148 -3.89 22.84 1.94
C GLN A 148 -4.12 23.60 3.25
N GLU A 149 -4.05 22.94 4.40
CA GLU A 149 -4.21 23.61 5.72
C GLU A 149 -2.98 24.44 6.12
N SER A 150 -1.80 24.07 5.63
CA SER A 150 -0.55 24.81 5.86
C SER A 150 -0.39 26.03 4.94
N ALA A 151 -1.17 26.14 3.86
CA ALA A 151 -1.10 27.25 2.91
C ALA A 151 -1.99 28.43 3.34
N GLU A 152 -3.17 28.18 3.91
CA GLU A 152 -4.04 29.26 4.41
C GLU A 152 -3.47 29.97 5.65
N THR A 153 -2.67 29.27 6.47
CA THR A 153 -2.04 29.91 7.65
C THR A 153 -0.87 30.83 7.25
N ALA A 154 -0.20 30.55 6.13
CA ALA A 154 0.91 31.38 5.64
C ALA A 154 0.39 32.66 4.96
N GLU A 155 -0.67 32.57 4.15
CA GLU A 155 -1.24 33.73 3.47
C GLU A 155 -1.97 34.70 4.43
N ALA A 156 -2.50 34.20 5.55
CA ALA A 156 -3.07 35.05 6.60
C ALA A 156 -1.99 35.85 7.37
N SER A 157 -0.78 35.30 7.52
CA SER A 157 0.32 35.97 8.22
C SER A 157 1.03 37.04 7.38
N GLU A 158 0.99 36.95 6.05
CA GLU A 158 1.62 37.95 5.17
C GLU A 158 0.73 39.18 4.92
N GLN A 159 -0.60 39.09 5.14
CA GLN A 159 -1.50 40.24 5.01
C GLN A 159 -1.60 41.11 6.26
N GLU A 160 -1.32 40.59 7.46
CA GLU A 160 -1.30 41.42 8.68
C GLU A 160 -0.05 42.30 8.80
N ASP A 161 1.09 41.90 8.21
CA ASP A 161 2.35 42.66 8.32
C ASP A 161 2.46 43.86 7.35
N THR A 162 1.51 44.05 6.42
CA THR A 162 1.56 45.16 5.45
C THR A 162 0.66 46.35 5.77
N VAL A 163 -0.16 46.27 6.83
CA VAL A 163 -1.12 47.33 7.20
C VAL A 163 -0.62 48.18 8.39
N GLY A 164 0.50 47.82 9.02
CA GLY A 164 0.97 48.42 10.29
C GLY A 164 1.91 49.63 10.21
N GLU A 165 2.31 50.12 9.03
CA GLU A 165 3.24 51.27 8.89
C GLU A 165 2.61 52.44 8.12
N ALA A 166 1.49 52.99 8.58
CA ALA A 166 1.00 54.28 8.08
C ALA A 166 0.02 54.99 9.02
N GLU A 167 0.37 55.18 10.30
CA GLU A 167 -0.20 56.19 11.22
C GLU A 167 0.48 55.92 12.57
N VAL A 168 1.37 56.76 13.09
CA VAL A 168 1.16 58.01 13.86
C VAL A 168 2.60 58.46 14.19
N VAL A 169 3.04 59.69 13.96
CA VAL A 169 3.17 60.73 15.00
C VAL A 169 3.25 62.10 14.31
N GLU A 170 2.27 62.93 14.62
CA GLU A 170 2.26 64.38 14.39
C GLU A 170 2.67 65.06 15.71
N LEU A 171 3.49 66.13 15.60
CA LEU A 171 3.68 67.26 16.55
C LEU A 171 4.51 66.92 17.82
N GLU A 172 5.45 67.70 18.35
CA GLU A 172 5.79 69.13 18.28
C GLU A 172 7.32 69.30 18.46
N ASP A 173 7.92 70.34 17.88
CA ASP A 173 8.80 71.23 18.64
C ASP A 173 9.01 72.53 17.87
N ASP A 174 8.37 73.55 18.42
CA ASP A 174 8.47 74.96 18.10
C ASP A 174 9.69 75.54 18.84
N GLN A 175 10.67 76.10 18.14
CA GLN A 175 11.52 77.18 18.64
C GLN A 175 12.18 77.94 17.47
N ALA A 176 11.80 79.22 17.35
CA ALA A 176 12.67 80.40 17.17
C ALA A 176 13.80 80.36 16.11
N SER A 177 14.12 81.37 15.33
CA SER A 177 13.77 82.80 15.20
C SER A 177 14.83 83.34 14.22
N THR A 178 14.47 84.42 13.51
CA THR A 178 15.36 85.50 13.01
C THR A 178 16.34 85.25 11.85
N ASP A 179 15.95 85.87 10.72
CA ASP A 179 16.62 86.95 9.99
C ASP A 179 17.96 86.77 9.24
N ALA A 180 17.89 87.36 8.02
CA ALA A 180 18.93 87.94 7.15
C ALA A 180 19.67 87.05 6.15
#